data_AF-A0A7W1WV04-F1
#
_entry.id   AF-A0A7W1WV04-F1
#
_cell.length_a   1.000
_cell.length_b   1.000
_cell.length_c   1.000
_cell.angle_alpha   90.00
_cell.angle_beta   90.00
_cell.angle_gamma   90.00
#
_symmetry.space_group_name_H-M   'P 1'
#
loop_
_entity.id
_entity.type
_entity.pdbx_description
1 polymer ?
#
loop_
_entity_poly.entity_id
_entity_poly.type
_entity_poly.pdbx_seq_one_letter_code
_entity_poly.pdbx_strand_id
1 'polypeptide(L)'
;MEIKKFTVISALTILVCLILIFGVYVLPITPKSIIKTDNADDIANQIAYMNFLLTFLATLGTITGLAFALYGYYQTQKVPELVKKEVGKQIKEIREEMTGMVKSSLQAVVQLSERSVLGRHNYINPLSPLYDIEEAEATFPELWGLDYFKAIAKWYESYDLRYKDEAIQLMKKHIENNPHHIKAYIYLLFWYKIGRNHVEAIMVLNSLLKVKPELCYEEGLYKDLDWNISQEIVEARNKVLFEAEKRCFEMEKKLDRFFDFDTPTPLEEKLQKYKTNFEENIFKRQHFFPAYHRKTSLLR
;
A
#
# COMPACT_ATOMS: atom_id res chain seq x y z
N MET A 1 12.05 -0.62 -37.33
CA MET A 1 13.46 -0.11 -37.28
C MET A 1 14.46 -1.19 -36.84
N GLU A 2 14.02 -2.22 -36.12
CA GLU A 2 14.89 -3.31 -35.63
C GLU A 2 15.41 -4.25 -36.72
N ILE A 3 14.60 -4.53 -37.75
CA ILE A 3 14.98 -5.42 -38.87
C ILE A 3 16.25 -4.91 -39.57
N LYS A 4 16.37 -3.60 -39.82
CA LYS A 4 17.56 -3.00 -40.46
C LYS A 4 18.83 -3.12 -39.59
N LYS A 5 18.70 -3.11 -38.26
CA LYS A 5 19.85 -3.27 -37.34
C LYS A 5 20.36 -4.71 -37.36
N PHE A 6 19.45 -5.69 -37.39
CA PHE A 6 19.82 -7.10 -37.48
C PHE A 6 20.55 -7.43 -38.78
N THR A 7 20.12 -6.85 -39.91
CA THR A 7 20.76 -7.04 -41.22
C THR A 7 22.19 -6.47 -41.27
N VAL A 8 22.42 -5.31 -40.66
CA VAL A 8 23.76 -4.69 -40.63
C VAL A 8 24.73 -5.49 -39.77
N ILE A 9 24.27 -5.97 -38.60
CA ILE A 9 25.12 -6.77 -37.71
C ILE A 9 25.47 -8.11 -38.36
N SER A 10 24.49 -8.79 -38.96
CA SER A 10 24.74 -10.07 -39.65
C SER A 10 25.66 -9.94 -40.86
N ALA A 11 25.53 -8.86 -41.65
CA ALA A 11 26.46 -8.58 -42.75
C ALA A 11 27.90 -8.34 -42.28
N LEU A 12 28.07 -7.62 -41.16
CA LEU A 12 29.40 -7.36 -40.59
C LEU A 12 30.05 -8.64 -40.06
N THR A 13 29.28 -9.51 -39.41
CA THR A 13 29.77 -10.81 -38.91
C THR A 13 30.19 -11.72 -40.05
N ILE A 14 29.41 -11.77 -41.15
CA ILE A 14 29.76 -12.55 -42.35
C ILE A 14 31.06 -12.03 -42.97
N LEU A 15 31.23 -10.71 -43.04
CA LEU A 15 32.45 -10.09 -43.58
C LEU A 15 33.69 -10.43 -42.73
N VAL A 16 33.56 -10.37 -41.40
CA VAL A 16 34.65 -10.76 -40.48
C VAL A 16 34.98 -12.24 -40.62
N CYS A 17 33.98 -13.12 -40.70
CA CYS A 17 34.19 -14.55 -40.95
C CYS A 17 34.90 -14.79 -42.29
N LEU A 18 34.55 -14.06 -43.35
CA LEU A 18 35.23 -14.16 -44.65
C LEU A 18 36.69 -13.70 -44.58
N ILE A 19 36.99 -12.61 -43.88
CA ILE A 19 38.38 -12.12 -43.69
C ILE A 19 39.19 -13.14 -42.87
N LEU A 20 38.59 -13.73 -41.84
CA LEU A 20 39.23 -14.78 -41.03
C LEU A 20 39.52 -16.04 -41.85
N ILE A 21 38.55 -16.51 -42.62
CA ILE A 21 38.72 -17.69 -43.49
C ILE A 21 39.80 -17.41 -44.55
N PHE A 22 39.76 -16.25 -45.21
CA PHE A 22 40.73 -15.92 -46.25
C PHE A 22 42.14 -15.70 -45.68
N GLY A 23 42.26 -15.01 -44.55
CA GLY A 23 43.53 -14.74 -43.89
C GLY A 23 44.21 -15.99 -43.31
N VAL A 24 43.41 -16.92 -42.77
CA VAL A 24 43.93 -18.14 -42.14
C VAL A 24 44.16 -19.27 -43.15
N TYR A 25 43.27 -19.45 -44.13
CA TYR A 25 43.36 -20.58 -45.06
C TYR A 25 44.04 -20.24 -46.39
N VAL A 26 43.90 -19.02 -46.92
CA VAL A 26 44.39 -18.73 -48.29
C VAL A 26 45.83 -18.21 -48.30
N LEU A 27 46.23 -17.42 -47.30
CA LEU A 27 47.59 -16.86 -47.23
C LEU A 27 48.72 -17.90 -47.00
N PRO A 28 48.58 -18.96 -46.17
CA PRO A 28 49.69 -19.90 -45.98
C PRO A 28 49.89 -20.87 -47.16
N ILE A 29 49.00 -20.90 -48.16
CA ILE A 29 49.07 -21.84 -49.30
C ILE A 29 49.96 -21.31 -50.45
N THR A 30 50.59 -20.14 -50.33
CA THR A 30 51.62 -19.71 -51.29
C THR A 30 53.02 -19.56 -50.66
N PRO A 31 53.69 -20.67 -50.29
CA PRO A 31 55.14 -20.63 -50.18
C PRO A 31 55.71 -20.53 -51.60
N LYS A 32 56.12 -19.32 -52.01
CA LYS A 32 57.09 -19.20 -53.11
C LYS A 32 58.30 -20.03 -52.69
N SER A 33 58.57 -21.07 -53.46
CA SER A 33 59.69 -21.97 -53.31
C SER A 33 61.01 -21.19 -53.28
N ILE A 34 61.53 -20.93 -52.07
CA ILE A 34 62.87 -20.43 -51.86
C ILE A 34 63.75 -21.67 -51.60
N ILE A 35 64.85 -21.72 -52.35
CA ILE A 35 65.78 -22.83 -52.50
C ILE A 35 66.37 -23.22 -51.14
N LYS A 36 66.34 -24.52 -50.81
CA LYS A 36 66.80 -25.08 -49.54
C LYS A 36 68.28 -24.78 -49.26
N THR A 37 68.56 -24.11 -48.14
CA THR A 37 69.77 -24.31 -47.34
C THR A 37 69.39 -24.57 -45.87
N ASP A 38 69.76 -25.76 -45.39
CA ASP A 38 69.01 -26.60 -44.44
C ASP A 38 68.92 -26.17 -42.95
N ASN A 39 69.05 -24.89 -42.56
CA ASN A 39 68.75 -24.51 -41.15
C ASN A 39 68.38 -23.03 -40.92
N ALA A 40 68.88 -22.09 -41.74
CA ALA A 40 68.63 -20.65 -41.52
C ALA A 40 67.23 -20.21 -42.02
N ASP A 41 66.74 -20.85 -43.08
CA ASP A 41 65.47 -20.47 -43.74
C ASP A 41 64.24 -20.89 -42.93
N ASP A 42 64.31 -21.99 -42.17
CA ASP A 42 63.22 -22.43 -41.30
C ASP A 42 63.02 -21.50 -40.12
N ILE A 43 64.10 -20.98 -39.55
CA ILE A 43 64.05 -19.99 -38.46
C ILE A 43 63.47 -18.67 -38.99
N ALA A 44 63.89 -18.21 -40.18
CA ALA A 44 63.37 -16.99 -40.79
C ALA A 44 61.87 -17.09 -41.10
N ASN A 45 61.40 -18.23 -41.63
CA ASN A 45 59.99 -18.47 -41.88
C ASN A 45 59.16 -18.54 -40.59
N GLN A 46 59.68 -19.18 -39.54
CA GLN A 46 59.01 -19.20 -38.23
C GLN A 46 58.90 -17.81 -37.61
N ILE A 47 59.96 -16.99 -37.71
CA ILE A 47 59.92 -15.59 -37.24
C ILE A 47 58.92 -14.77 -38.04
N ALA A 48 58.87 -14.91 -39.36
CA ALA A 48 57.91 -14.22 -40.21
C ALA A 48 56.46 -14.60 -39.87
N TYR A 49 56.19 -15.89 -39.66
CA TYR A 49 54.88 -16.39 -39.26
C TYR A 49 54.47 -15.88 -37.88
N MET A 50 55.40 -15.85 -36.92
CA MET A 50 55.16 -15.33 -35.57
C MET A 50 54.85 -13.83 -35.59
N ASN A 51 55.58 -13.04 -36.38
CA ASN A 51 55.32 -11.61 -36.54
C ASN A 51 53.96 -11.34 -37.21
N PHE A 52 53.58 -12.15 -38.21
CA PHE A 52 52.27 -12.07 -38.84
C PHE A 52 51.15 -12.39 -37.83
N LEU A 53 51.28 -13.48 -37.08
CA LEU A 53 50.30 -13.88 -36.06
C LEU A 53 50.15 -12.80 -34.98
N LEU A 54 51.25 -12.21 -34.53
CA LEU A 54 51.25 -11.17 -33.52
C LEU A 54 50.58 -9.88 -34.02
N THR A 55 50.84 -9.50 -35.27
CA THR A 55 50.19 -8.35 -35.93
C THR A 55 48.70 -8.59 -36.12
N PHE A 56 48.33 -9.80 -36.51
CA PHE A 56 46.94 -10.21 -36.65
C PHE A 56 46.18 -10.15 -35.31
N LEU A 57 46.77 -10.70 -34.23
CA LEU A 57 46.21 -10.63 -32.88
C LEU A 57 46.08 -9.18 -32.38
N ALA A 58 47.07 -8.33 -32.64
CA ALA A 58 47.02 -6.91 -32.29
C ALA A 58 45.89 -6.17 -33.04
N THR A 59 45.71 -6.49 -34.32
CA THR A 59 44.63 -5.91 -35.14
C THR A 59 43.25 -6.35 -34.65
N LEU A 60 43.10 -7.65 -34.32
CA LEU A 60 41.88 -8.20 -33.76
C LEU A 60 41.55 -7.52 -32.43
N GLY A 61 42.53 -7.39 -31.53
CA GLY A 61 42.38 -6.70 -30.25
C GLY A 61 41.94 -5.24 -30.40
N THR A 62 42.47 -4.55 -31.41
CA THR A 62 42.09 -3.15 -31.71
C THR A 62 40.64 -3.05 -32.20
N ILE A 63 40.21 -3.92 -33.11
CA ILE A 63 38.83 -3.95 -33.63
C ILE A 63 37.85 -4.28 -32.50
N THR A 64 38.17 -5.27 -31.67
CA THR A 64 37.37 -5.64 -30.51
C THR A 64 37.27 -4.48 -29.50
N GLY A 65 38.39 -3.81 -29.21
CA GLY A 65 38.40 -2.62 -28.35
C GLY A 65 37.52 -1.49 -28.88
N LEU A 66 37.56 -1.23 -30.19
CA LEU A 66 36.72 -0.20 -30.84
C LEU A 66 35.23 -0.56 -30.78
N ALA A 67 34.89 -1.84 -30.97
CA ALA A 67 33.52 -2.34 -30.86
C ALA A 67 32.97 -2.18 -29.43
N PHE A 68 33.77 -2.49 -28.40
CA PHE A 68 33.38 -2.28 -27.01
C PHE A 68 33.24 -0.79 -26.66
N ALA A 69 34.11 0.07 -27.18
CA ALA A 69 34.01 1.52 -26.98
C ALA A 69 32.72 2.10 -27.62
N LEU A 70 32.39 1.68 -28.84
CA LEU A 70 31.16 2.07 -29.52
C LEU A 70 29.91 1.54 -28.81
N TYR A 71 29.96 0.30 -28.34
CA TYR A 71 28.87 -0.29 -27.54
C TYR A 71 28.67 0.45 -26.22
N GLY A 72 29.75 0.75 -25.49
CA GLY A 72 29.73 1.52 -24.25
C GLY A 72 29.21 2.95 -24.47
N TYR A 73 29.61 3.61 -25.56
CA TYR A 73 29.08 4.91 -25.95
C TYR A 73 27.57 4.87 -26.25
N TYR A 74 27.11 3.85 -26.98
CA TYR A 74 25.69 3.67 -27.28
C TYR A 74 24.88 3.39 -26.01
N GLN A 75 25.37 2.53 -25.11
CA GLN A 75 24.72 2.21 -23.85
C GLN A 75 24.66 3.41 -22.90
N THR A 76 25.70 4.23 -22.84
CA THR A 76 25.77 5.39 -21.94
C THR A 76 24.98 6.61 -22.43
N GLN A 77 24.83 6.81 -23.75
CA GLN A 77 24.11 7.99 -24.27
C GLN A 77 22.69 7.69 -24.75
N LYS A 78 22.47 6.62 -25.52
CA LYS A 78 21.16 6.35 -26.15
C LYS A 78 20.16 5.70 -25.21
N VAL A 79 20.60 4.82 -24.31
CA VAL A 79 19.69 4.11 -23.40
C VAL A 79 19.06 5.07 -22.39
N PRO A 80 19.80 5.96 -21.71
CA PRO A 80 19.19 6.94 -20.81
C PRO A 80 18.24 7.90 -21.52
N GLU A 81 18.55 8.28 -22.77
CA GLU A 81 17.69 9.17 -23.57
C GLU A 81 16.36 8.50 -23.95
N LEU A 82 16.40 7.23 -24.35
CA LEU A 82 15.20 6.43 -24.65
C LEU A 82 14.37 6.16 -23.39
N VAL A 83 15.03 5.80 -22.27
CA VAL A 83 14.36 5.60 -20.97
C VAL A 83 13.72 6.90 -20.49
N LYS A 84 14.43 8.03 -20.56
CA LYS A 84 13.90 9.34 -20.15
C LYS A 84 12.69 9.77 -21.01
N LYS A 85 12.71 9.46 -22.31
CA LYS A 85 11.60 9.77 -23.22
C LYS A 85 10.37 8.91 -22.94
N GLU A 86 10.55 7.60 -22.77
CA GLU A 86 9.44 6.66 -22.56
C GLU A 86 8.85 6.79 -21.15
N VAL A 87 9.70 6.86 -20.13
CA VAL A 87 9.29 7.10 -18.74
C VAL A 87 8.68 8.50 -18.61
N GLY A 88 9.21 9.51 -19.30
CA GLY A 88 8.64 10.85 -19.32
C GLY A 88 7.24 10.90 -19.93
N LYS A 89 6.98 10.12 -20.99
CA LYS A 89 5.66 9.99 -21.62
C LYS A 89 4.66 9.30 -20.68
N GLN A 90 5.05 8.18 -20.07
CA GLN A 90 4.21 7.47 -19.11
C GLN A 90 3.90 8.31 -17.87
N ILE A 91 4.89 9.01 -17.30
CA ILE A 91 4.68 9.92 -16.17
C ILE A 91 3.74 11.07 -16.55
N LYS A 92 3.83 11.58 -17.78
CA LYS A 92 2.93 12.64 -18.26
C LYS A 92 1.50 12.14 -18.41
N GLU A 93 1.31 10.96 -19.00
CA GLU A 93 -0.01 10.31 -19.14
C GLU A 93 -0.63 10.03 -17.76
N ILE A 94 0.14 9.43 -16.83
CA ILE A 94 -0.30 9.20 -15.43
C ILE A 94 -0.62 10.52 -14.72
N ARG A 95 0.17 11.59 -14.92
CA ARG A 95 -0.09 12.89 -14.32
C ARG A 95 -1.36 13.52 -14.86
N GLU A 96 -1.61 13.45 -16.17
CA GLU A 96 -2.82 13.98 -16.80
C GLU A 96 -4.07 13.22 -16.35
N GLU A 97 -3.99 11.88 -16.29
CA GLU A 97 -5.05 11.01 -15.76
C GLU A 97 -5.34 11.29 -14.28
N MET A 98 -4.29 11.36 -13.44
CA MET A 98 -4.42 11.67 -12.01
C MET A 98 -4.95 13.08 -11.78
N THR A 99 -4.57 14.06 -12.61
CA THR A 99 -5.12 15.43 -12.54
C THR A 99 -6.60 15.45 -12.92
N GLY A 100 -7.00 14.65 -13.91
CA GLY A 100 -8.40 14.45 -14.29
C GLY A 100 -9.21 13.84 -13.14
N MET A 101 -8.77 12.71 -12.59
CA MET A 101 -9.42 12.04 -11.46
C MET A 101 -9.52 12.94 -10.22
N VAL A 102 -8.43 13.62 -9.85
CA VAL A 102 -8.42 14.53 -8.70
C VAL A 102 -9.36 15.70 -8.94
N LYS A 103 -9.38 16.29 -10.14
CA LYS A 103 -10.31 17.37 -10.48
C LYS A 103 -11.76 16.92 -10.39
N SER A 104 -12.10 15.74 -10.91
CA SER A 104 -13.45 15.18 -10.86
C SER A 104 -13.87 14.83 -9.43
N SER A 105 -12.98 14.24 -8.64
CA SER A 105 -13.22 13.98 -7.22
C SER A 105 -13.40 15.28 -6.43
N LEU A 106 -12.60 16.31 -6.72
CA LEU A 106 -12.76 17.63 -6.12
C LEU A 106 -14.09 18.27 -6.51
N GLN A 107 -14.53 18.11 -7.76
CA GLN A 107 -15.84 18.60 -8.22
C GLN A 107 -17.00 17.90 -7.52
N ALA A 108 -16.93 16.57 -7.32
CA ALA A 108 -17.96 15.85 -6.57
C ALA A 108 -17.98 16.28 -5.09
N VAL A 109 -16.82 16.44 -4.46
CA VAL A 109 -16.71 16.97 -3.10
C VAL A 109 -17.24 18.40 -3.01
N VAL A 110 -16.92 19.25 -3.99
CA VAL A 110 -17.42 20.62 -4.09
C VAL A 110 -18.95 20.61 -4.25
N GLN A 111 -19.53 19.81 -5.15
CA GLN A 111 -20.97 19.68 -5.33
C GLN A 111 -21.70 19.21 -4.06
N LEU A 112 -21.16 18.18 -3.40
CA LEU A 112 -21.68 17.69 -2.12
C LEU A 112 -21.55 18.77 -1.03
N SER A 113 -20.45 19.53 -1.01
CA SER A 113 -20.21 20.58 -0.02
C SER A 113 -21.04 21.86 -0.27
N GLU A 114 -21.16 22.32 -1.51
CA GLU A 114 -21.90 23.52 -1.92
C GLU A 114 -23.39 23.34 -1.61
N ARG A 115 -23.98 22.19 -1.94
CA ARG A 115 -25.39 21.91 -1.60
C ARG A 115 -25.60 21.71 -0.10
N SER A 116 -24.64 21.14 0.63
CA SER A 116 -24.72 21.02 2.10
C SER A 116 -24.63 22.36 2.84
N VAL A 117 -23.93 23.35 2.27
CA VAL A 117 -23.84 24.72 2.79
C VAL A 117 -25.10 25.50 2.44
N LEU A 118 -25.63 25.36 1.22
CA LEU A 118 -26.88 26.00 0.79
C LEU A 118 -28.11 25.49 1.57
N GLY A 119 -28.10 24.24 2.05
CA GLY A 119 -29.15 23.69 2.92
C GLY A 119 -29.21 24.29 4.34
N ARG A 120 -28.19 25.05 4.79
CA ARG A 120 -28.21 25.71 6.12
C ARG A 120 -28.69 27.16 6.09
N HIS A 121 -28.96 27.74 4.93
CA HIS A 121 -29.38 29.14 4.80
C HIS A 121 -30.75 29.21 4.10
N ASN A 122 -31.81 28.89 4.84
CA ASN A 122 -33.22 29.17 4.50
C ASN A 122 -33.76 28.72 3.13
N TYR A 123 -33.03 27.91 2.37
CA TYR A 123 -33.57 27.24 1.19
C TYR A 123 -34.11 25.86 1.56
N ILE A 124 -35.43 25.73 1.54
CA ILE A 124 -36.11 24.44 1.48
C ILE A 124 -35.73 23.85 0.12
N ASN A 125 -34.67 23.05 0.08
CA ASN A 125 -34.46 22.17 -1.07
C ASN A 125 -35.61 21.15 -1.04
N PRO A 126 -36.48 21.08 -2.07
CA PRO A 126 -37.58 20.10 -2.10
C PRO A 126 -37.10 18.65 -2.25
N LEU A 127 -35.81 18.43 -2.54
CA LEU A 127 -35.20 17.12 -2.74
C LEU A 127 -34.33 16.72 -1.54
N SER A 128 -34.47 15.47 -1.10
CA SER A 128 -33.72 14.87 0.02
C SER A 128 -32.22 14.77 -0.32
N PRO A 129 -31.29 14.99 0.62
CA PRO A 129 -29.85 14.76 0.41
C PRO A 129 -29.49 13.37 -0.13
N LEU A 130 -30.34 12.36 0.05
CA LEU A 130 -30.18 11.07 -0.61
C LEU A 130 -30.22 11.18 -2.13
N TYR A 131 -31.11 12.02 -2.68
CA TYR A 131 -31.21 12.26 -4.13
C TYR A 131 -29.90 12.84 -4.69
N ASP A 132 -29.30 13.81 -3.99
CA ASP A 132 -28.02 14.40 -4.42
C ASP A 132 -26.90 13.35 -4.46
N ILE A 133 -26.88 12.42 -3.49
CA ILE A 133 -25.89 11.35 -3.44
C ILE A 133 -26.14 10.31 -4.55
N GLU A 134 -27.40 10.01 -4.88
CA GLU A 134 -27.76 9.12 -5.98
C GLU A 134 -27.42 9.72 -7.35
N GLU A 135 -27.66 11.01 -7.56
CA GLU A 135 -27.23 11.74 -8.76
C GLU A 135 -25.70 11.73 -8.91
N ALA A 136 -24.98 11.93 -7.81
CA ALA A 136 -23.53 11.87 -7.78
C ALA A 136 -23.00 10.46 -8.10
N GLU A 137 -23.61 9.39 -7.55
CA GLU A 137 -23.23 8.01 -7.87
C GLU A 137 -23.50 7.66 -9.35
N ALA A 138 -24.65 8.10 -9.90
CA ALA A 138 -24.97 7.84 -11.30
C ALA A 138 -23.94 8.46 -12.26
N THR A 139 -23.35 9.60 -11.86
CA THR A 139 -22.32 10.31 -12.63
C THR A 139 -20.92 9.79 -12.34
N PHE A 140 -20.65 9.41 -11.09
CA PHE A 140 -19.34 9.03 -10.55
C PHE A 140 -19.44 7.81 -9.62
N PRO A 141 -19.67 6.60 -10.16
CA PRO A 141 -19.88 5.40 -9.34
C PRO A 141 -18.65 4.99 -8.52
N GLU A 142 -17.46 5.42 -8.92
CA GLU A 142 -16.19 5.20 -8.22
C GLU A 142 -15.90 6.21 -7.10
N LEU A 143 -16.80 7.16 -6.83
CA LEU A 143 -16.56 8.19 -5.83
C LEU A 143 -16.37 7.57 -4.43
N TRP A 144 -15.26 7.94 -3.80
CA TRP A 144 -14.94 7.46 -2.46
C TRP A 144 -15.98 7.92 -1.43
N GLY A 145 -16.53 6.98 -0.65
CA GLY A 145 -17.43 7.29 0.46
C GLY A 145 -18.92 7.38 0.10
N LEU A 146 -19.33 7.03 -1.14
CA LEU A 146 -20.75 6.98 -1.52
C LEU A 146 -21.58 6.12 -0.57
N ASP A 147 -21.17 4.89 -0.30
CA ASP A 147 -21.85 3.98 0.65
C ASP A 147 -22.00 4.64 2.05
N TYR A 148 -20.96 5.33 2.53
CA TYR A 148 -20.97 6.04 3.80
C TYR A 148 -21.96 7.20 3.83
N PHE A 149 -21.98 8.06 2.80
CA PHE A 149 -22.91 9.19 2.75
C PHE A 149 -24.36 8.72 2.59
N LYS A 150 -24.60 7.71 1.76
CA LYS A 150 -25.93 7.09 1.62
C LYS A 150 -26.42 6.48 2.92
N ALA A 151 -25.54 5.78 3.64
CA ALA A 151 -25.87 5.21 4.93
C ALA A 151 -26.33 6.30 5.92
N ILE A 152 -25.60 7.42 5.99
CA ILE A 152 -25.96 8.55 6.86
C ILE A 152 -27.30 9.14 6.44
N ALA A 153 -27.50 9.44 5.16
CA ALA A 153 -28.76 10.01 4.67
C ALA A 153 -29.94 9.09 4.99
N LYS A 154 -29.83 7.79 4.66
CA LYS A 154 -30.87 6.79 4.95
C LYS A 154 -31.16 6.65 6.45
N TRP A 155 -30.15 6.73 7.32
CA TRP A 155 -30.36 6.62 8.76
C TRP A 155 -31.11 7.82 9.36
N TYR A 156 -30.73 9.05 8.97
CA TYR A 156 -31.22 10.27 9.60
C TYR A 156 -32.47 10.88 8.94
N GLU A 157 -32.70 10.62 7.66
CA GLU A 157 -33.85 11.20 6.94
C GLU A 157 -35.07 10.28 6.90
N SER A 158 -34.86 8.98 7.13
CA SER A 158 -35.96 8.02 7.15
C SER A 158 -36.56 7.85 8.54
N TYR A 159 -37.89 7.97 8.61
CA TYR A 159 -38.67 7.48 9.75
C TYR A 159 -38.96 5.97 9.70
N ASP A 160 -38.85 5.34 8.52
CA ASP A 160 -39.07 3.89 8.33
C ASP A 160 -37.80 3.09 8.72
N LEU A 161 -38.02 2.08 9.58
CA LEU A 161 -36.99 1.20 10.12
C LEU A 161 -36.26 0.40 9.04
N ARG A 162 -36.91 0.07 7.91
CA ARG A 162 -36.27 -0.70 6.82
C ARG A 162 -35.06 0.03 6.23
N TYR A 163 -35.14 1.35 6.10
CA TYR A 163 -34.01 2.15 5.63
C TYR A 163 -32.87 2.25 6.65
N LYS A 164 -33.16 2.04 7.95
CA LYS A 164 -32.12 1.96 8.97
C LYS A 164 -31.33 0.66 8.86
N ASP A 165 -31.99 -0.45 8.54
CA ASP A 165 -31.29 -1.71 8.26
C ASP A 165 -30.41 -1.59 7.01
N GLU A 166 -30.92 -0.98 5.93
CA GLU A 166 -30.12 -0.68 4.73
C GLU A 166 -28.93 0.23 5.04
N ALA A 167 -29.13 1.28 5.84
CA ALA A 167 -28.05 2.17 6.27
C ALA A 167 -26.95 1.40 7.02
N ILE A 168 -27.32 0.48 7.92
CA ILE A 168 -26.36 -0.38 8.61
C ILE A 168 -25.56 -1.24 7.63
N GLN A 169 -26.22 -1.84 6.62
CA GLN A 169 -25.53 -2.66 5.62
C GLN A 169 -24.56 -1.85 4.76
N LEU A 170 -24.99 -0.66 4.30
CA LEU A 170 -24.13 0.25 3.55
C LEU A 170 -22.91 0.69 4.38
N MET A 171 -23.12 1.01 5.65
CA MET A 171 -22.03 1.38 6.55
C MET A 171 -21.03 0.23 6.79
N LYS A 172 -21.52 -1.00 6.93
CA LYS A 172 -20.66 -2.20 7.03
C LYS A 172 -19.83 -2.39 5.77
N LYS A 173 -20.46 -2.37 4.60
CA LYS A 173 -19.79 -2.48 3.30
C LYS A 173 -18.73 -1.38 3.13
N HIS A 174 -19.05 -0.16 3.55
CA HIS A 174 -18.09 0.95 3.54
C HIS A 174 -16.88 0.67 4.43
N ILE A 175 -17.09 0.16 5.65
CA ILE A 175 -16.01 -0.20 6.59
C ILE A 175 -15.14 -1.33 6.05
N GLU A 176 -15.73 -2.35 5.43
CA GLU A 176 -14.99 -3.46 4.81
C GLU A 176 -14.03 -2.97 3.73
N ASN A 177 -14.51 -2.04 2.90
CA ASN A 177 -13.69 -1.43 1.84
C ASN A 177 -12.73 -0.34 2.36
N ASN A 178 -13.04 0.25 3.52
CA ASN A 178 -12.31 1.39 4.08
C ASN A 178 -12.05 1.21 5.59
N PRO A 179 -11.25 0.20 6.00
CA PRO A 179 -11.09 -0.16 7.41
C PRO A 179 -10.45 0.96 8.25
N HIS A 180 -9.79 1.94 7.63
CA HIS A 180 -9.20 3.09 8.33
C HIS A 180 -10.16 4.28 8.49
N HIS A 181 -11.40 4.22 7.96
CA HIS A 181 -12.38 5.29 8.12
C HIS A 181 -13.07 5.22 9.49
N ILE A 182 -12.38 5.75 10.51
CA ILE A 182 -12.81 5.73 11.92
C ILE A 182 -14.23 6.24 12.16
N LYS A 183 -14.62 7.34 11.50
CA LYS A 183 -15.94 7.95 11.70
C LYS A 183 -17.08 6.98 11.36
N ALA A 184 -16.87 6.08 10.39
CA ALA A 184 -17.82 5.03 10.04
C ALA A 184 -18.06 4.05 11.20
N TYR A 185 -17.00 3.61 11.88
CA TYR A 185 -17.12 2.76 13.09
C TYR A 185 -17.89 3.47 14.20
N ILE A 186 -17.60 4.76 14.42
CA ILE A 186 -18.27 5.56 15.46
C ILE A 186 -19.77 5.65 15.17
N TYR A 187 -20.18 6.00 13.94
CA TYR A 187 -21.60 6.03 13.57
C TYR A 187 -22.25 4.67 13.75
N LEU A 188 -21.64 3.60 13.24
CA LEU A 188 -22.22 2.26 13.32
C LEU A 188 -22.39 1.80 14.77
N LEU A 189 -21.41 2.09 15.65
CA LEU A 189 -21.50 1.80 17.07
C LEU A 189 -22.66 2.56 17.73
N PHE A 190 -22.81 3.85 17.44
CA PHE A 190 -23.94 4.64 17.95
C PHE A 190 -25.29 4.14 17.42
N TRP A 191 -25.37 3.78 16.15
CA TRP A 191 -26.59 3.25 15.54
C TRP A 191 -27.02 1.94 16.19
N TYR A 192 -26.09 1.03 16.45
CA TYR A 192 -26.38 -0.20 17.18
C TYR A 192 -26.81 0.07 18.62
N LYS A 193 -26.19 1.03 19.31
CA LYS A 193 -26.63 1.44 20.66
C LYS A 193 -28.05 2.01 20.65
N ILE A 194 -28.37 2.92 19.73
CA ILE A 194 -29.72 3.48 19.58
C ILE A 194 -30.75 2.38 19.31
N GLY A 195 -30.37 1.38 18.50
CA GLY A 195 -31.18 0.19 18.25
C GLY A 195 -31.20 -0.84 19.39
N ARG A 196 -30.52 -0.58 20.53
CA ARG A 196 -30.32 -1.51 21.66
C ARG A 196 -29.68 -2.86 21.29
N ASN A 197 -28.97 -2.88 20.17
CA ASN A 197 -28.21 -4.03 19.66
C ASN A 197 -26.79 -3.98 20.23
N HIS A 198 -26.67 -4.18 21.55
CA HIS A 198 -25.41 -4.01 22.28
C HIS A 198 -24.33 -5.03 21.88
N VAL A 199 -24.73 -6.24 21.48
CA VAL A 199 -23.81 -7.29 21.04
C VAL A 199 -23.09 -6.85 19.77
N GLU A 200 -23.84 -6.34 18.79
CA GLU A 200 -23.32 -5.81 17.53
C GLU A 200 -22.45 -4.57 17.78
N ALA A 201 -22.86 -3.69 18.70
CA ALA A 201 -22.04 -2.55 19.10
C ALA A 201 -20.66 -3.00 19.67
N ILE A 202 -20.63 -4.08 20.47
CA ILE A 202 -19.39 -4.68 20.96
C ILE A 202 -18.56 -5.30 19.82
N MET A 203 -19.20 -5.91 18.82
CA MET A 203 -18.50 -6.43 17.64
C MET A 203 -17.85 -5.31 16.83
N VAL A 204 -18.52 -4.17 16.69
CA VAL A 204 -17.96 -2.98 16.03
C VAL A 204 -16.82 -2.40 16.86
N LEU A 205 -16.95 -2.33 18.19
CA LEU A 205 -15.88 -1.88 19.08
C LEU A 205 -14.64 -2.78 18.99
N ASN A 206 -14.82 -4.11 18.91
CA ASN A 206 -13.75 -5.07 18.66
C ASN A 206 -13.09 -4.88 17.29
N SER A 207 -13.86 -4.48 16.29
CA SER A 207 -13.32 -4.21 14.96
C SER A 207 -12.51 -2.91 14.97
N LEU A 208 -12.97 -1.88 15.68
CA LEU A 208 -12.24 -0.63 15.91
C LEU A 208 -10.91 -0.89 16.65
N LEU A 209 -10.90 -1.76 17.66
CA LEU A 209 -9.70 -2.16 18.40
C LEU A 209 -8.59 -2.70 17.49
N LYS A 210 -8.93 -3.35 16.38
CA LYS A 210 -7.94 -3.87 15.42
C LYS A 210 -7.27 -2.77 14.62
N VAL A 211 -7.94 -1.63 14.45
CA VAL A 211 -7.48 -0.53 13.58
C VAL A 211 -6.86 0.60 14.39
N LYS A 212 -7.55 1.05 15.45
CA LYS A 212 -7.14 2.14 16.34
C LYS A 212 -7.53 1.85 17.79
N PRO A 213 -6.69 1.12 18.53
CA PRO A 213 -6.91 0.82 19.95
C PRO A 213 -7.14 2.07 20.80
N GLU A 214 -6.42 3.16 20.52
CA GLU A 214 -6.45 4.39 21.31
C GLU A 214 -7.83 5.05 21.37
N LEU A 215 -8.68 4.78 20.37
CA LEU A 215 -10.02 5.34 20.30
C LEU A 215 -11.07 4.52 21.05
N CYS A 216 -10.82 3.24 21.33
CA CYS A 216 -11.82 2.36 21.94
C CYS A 216 -12.27 2.81 23.33
N TYR A 217 -11.41 3.51 24.07
CA TYR A 217 -11.69 4.02 25.41
C TYR A 217 -11.67 5.56 25.46
N GLU A 218 -12.13 6.22 24.40
CA GLU A 218 -12.55 7.63 24.51
C GLU A 218 -13.81 7.73 25.38
N GLU A 219 -13.88 8.77 26.23
CA GLU A 219 -14.95 8.93 27.23
C GLU A 219 -16.34 8.84 26.61
N GLY A 220 -16.54 9.43 25.43
CA GLY A 220 -17.82 9.40 24.72
C GLY A 220 -18.31 8.01 24.33
N LEU A 221 -17.42 7.01 24.24
CA LEU A 221 -17.78 5.67 23.81
C LEU A 221 -18.23 4.77 24.96
N TYR A 222 -17.70 4.93 26.18
CA TYR A 222 -18.01 4.02 27.30
C TYR A 222 -18.75 4.67 28.48
N LYS A 223 -18.81 6.01 28.56
CA LYS A 223 -19.51 6.74 29.64
C LYS A 223 -21.02 6.50 29.66
N ASP A 224 -21.58 6.14 28.51
CA ASP A 224 -23.01 5.96 28.36
C ASP A 224 -23.55 4.84 29.27
N LEU A 225 -24.55 5.16 30.08
CA LEU A 225 -25.22 4.19 30.94
C LEU A 225 -26.01 3.15 30.14
N ASP A 226 -26.27 3.36 28.85
CA ASP A 226 -26.89 2.36 27.98
C ASP A 226 -26.07 1.05 27.89
N TRP A 227 -24.78 1.09 28.18
CA TRP A 227 -23.96 -0.12 28.28
C TRP A 227 -24.26 -0.95 29.53
N ASN A 228 -24.86 -0.34 30.55
CA ASN A 228 -25.06 -0.93 31.87
C ASN A 228 -26.40 -1.70 31.94
N ILE A 229 -26.83 -2.28 30.82
CA ILE A 229 -28.08 -3.04 30.71
C ILE A 229 -27.99 -4.44 31.34
N SER A 230 -26.82 -5.07 31.29
CA SER A 230 -26.54 -6.35 31.94
C SER A 230 -25.06 -6.46 32.31
N GLN A 231 -24.77 -7.32 33.27
CA GLN A 231 -23.39 -7.61 33.68
C GLN A 231 -22.57 -8.16 32.51
N GLU A 232 -23.16 -9.03 31.68
CA GLU A 232 -22.52 -9.62 30.51
C GLU A 232 -22.09 -8.57 29.48
N ILE A 233 -22.94 -7.59 29.20
CA ILE A 233 -22.62 -6.50 28.25
C ILE A 233 -21.52 -5.60 28.82
N VAL A 234 -21.59 -5.27 30.10
CA VAL A 234 -20.55 -4.49 30.79
C VAL A 234 -19.21 -5.21 30.77
N GLU A 235 -19.21 -6.50 31.09
CA GLU A 235 -18.01 -7.33 31.10
C GLU A 235 -17.42 -7.47 29.69
N ALA A 236 -18.24 -7.78 28.68
CA ALA A 236 -17.82 -7.90 27.31
C ALA A 236 -17.24 -6.58 26.77
N ARG A 237 -17.90 -5.44 27.03
CA ARG A 237 -17.38 -4.11 26.70
C ARG A 237 -16.04 -3.85 27.41
N ASN A 238 -15.99 -4.02 28.73
CA ASN A 238 -14.79 -3.72 29.53
C ASN A 238 -13.59 -4.55 29.10
N LYS A 239 -13.81 -5.82 28.70
CA LYS A 239 -12.77 -6.65 28.10
C LYS A 239 -12.13 -5.99 26.87
N VAL A 240 -12.94 -5.43 25.98
CA VAL A 240 -12.43 -4.72 24.78
C VAL A 240 -11.68 -3.45 25.18
N LEU A 241 -12.19 -2.69 26.14
CA LEU A 241 -11.55 -1.46 26.63
C LEU A 241 -10.18 -1.75 27.26
N PHE A 242 -10.08 -2.79 28.09
CA PHE A 242 -8.82 -3.17 28.72
C PHE A 242 -7.82 -3.76 27.73
N GLU A 243 -8.27 -4.50 26.71
CA GLU A 243 -7.39 -4.93 25.63
C GLU A 243 -6.89 -3.74 24.80
N ALA A 244 -7.73 -2.72 24.61
CA ALA A 244 -7.33 -1.48 23.95
C ALA A 244 -6.24 -0.73 24.74
N GLU A 245 -6.46 -0.54 26.04
CA GLU A 245 -5.48 0.10 26.93
C GLU A 245 -4.17 -0.69 26.95
N LYS A 246 -4.23 -2.02 27.08
CA LYS A 246 -3.07 -2.90 27.01
C LYS A 246 -2.24 -2.66 25.75
N ARG A 247 -2.87 -2.61 24.56
CA ARG A 247 -2.18 -2.31 23.30
C ARG A 247 -1.54 -0.93 23.28
N CYS A 248 -2.18 0.07 23.87
CA CYS A 248 -1.57 1.41 24.00
C CYS A 248 -0.31 1.36 24.88
N PHE A 249 -0.34 0.67 26.02
CA PHE A 249 0.84 0.47 26.86
C PHE A 249 1.94 -0.35 26.15
N GLU A 250 1.58 -1.34 25.34
CA GLU A 250 2.53 -2.08 24.50
C GLU A 250 3.22 -1.17 23.48
N MET A 251 2.46 -0.33 22.78
CA MET A 251 2.99 0.65 21.82
C MET A 251 3.94 1.67 22.47
N GLU A 252 3.66 2.05 23.72
CA GLU A 252 4.51 2.94 24.51
C GLU A 252 5.71 2.25 25.18
N LYS A 253 5.86 0.93 25.02
CA LYS A 253 6.88 0.11 25.70
C LYS A 253 6.80 0.18 27.24
N LYS A 254 5.58 0.28 27.77
CA LYS A 254 5.30 0.36 29.22
C LYS A 254 4.42 -0.81 29.71
N LEU A 255 4.48 -1.95 29.04
CA LEU A 255 3.61 -3.10 29.33
C LEU A 255 3.75 -3.60 30.78
N ASP A 256 4.93 -3.46 31.38
CA ASP A 256 5.19 -3.70 32.79
C ASP A 256 4.26 -2.89 33.71
N ARG A 257 4.06 -1.60 33.41
CA ARG A 257 3.15 -0.74 34.17
C ARG A 257 1.70 -1.17 34.03
N PHE A 258 1.29 -1.66 32.86
CA PHE A 258 -0.06 -2.20 32.67
C PHE A 258 -0.31 -3.39 33.62
N PHE A 259 0.69 -4.24 33.85
CA PHE A 259 0.54 -5.40 34.75
C PHE A 259 0.90 -5.13 36.23
N ASP A 260 1.18 -3.88 36.60
CA ASP A 260 1.35 -3.48 38.00
C ASP A 260 0.00 -3.30 38.70
N PHE A 261 -0.63 -4.42 39.10
CA PHE A 261 -2.00 -4.44 39.63
C PHE A 261 -2.24 -3.64 40.93
N ASP A 262 -1.18 -3.19 41.61
CA ASP A 262 -1.32 -2.32 42.78
C ASP A 262 -1.61 -0.86 42.41
N THR A 263 -1.23 -0.47 41.19
CA THR A 263 -1.47 0.87 40.66
C THR A 263 -2.64 0.83 39.68
N PRO A 264 -3.73 1.60 39.93
CA PRO A 264 -4.83 1.71 38.99
C PRO A 264 -4.38 2.29 37.64
N THR A 265 -4.93 1.78 36.54
CA THR A 265 -4.72 2.40 35.22
C THR A 265 -5.65 3.60 35.01
N PRO A 266 -5.34 4.52 34.08
CA PRO A 266 -6.25 5.61 33.73
C PRO A 266 -7.65 5.11 33.34
N LEU A 267 -7.77 3.96 32.66
CA LEU A 267 -9.07 3.39 32.34
C LEU A 267 -9.81 2.89 33.58
N GLU A 268 -9.13 2.21 34.51
CA GLU A 268 -9.76 1.78 35.78
C GLU A 268 -10.29 2.97 36.55
N GLU A 269 -9.49 4.02 36.74
CA GLU A 269 -9.92 5.24 37.43
C GLU A 269 -11.17 5.87 36.78
N LYS A 270 -11.22 5.88 35.44
CA LYS A 270 -12.39 6.39 34.71
C LYS A 270 -13.59 5.48 34.87
N LEU A 271 -13.43 4.16 34.75
CA LEU A 271 -14.52 3.19 34.87
C LEU A 271 -15.10 3.16 36.29
N GLN A 272 -14.27 3.35 37.32
CA GLN A 272 -14.75 3.45 38.71
C GLN A 272 -15.74 4.61 38.91
N LYS A 273 -15.61 5.71 38.17
CA LYS A 273 -16.57 6.84 38.22
C LYS A 273 -17.95 6.49 37.68
N TYR A 274 -18.03 5.49 36.80
CA TYR A 274 -19.28 5.04 36.17
C TYR A 274 -19.72 3.67 36.68
N LYS A 275 -19.13 3.23 37.81
CA LYS A 275 -19.54 2.02 38.50
C LYS A 275 -20.99 2.17 38.94
N THR A 276 -21.84 1.27 38.45
CA THR A 276 -23.23 1.11 38.88
C THR A 276 -23.32 -0.02 39.91
N ASN A 277 -24.52 -0.58 40.14
CA ASN A 277 -24.79 -1.68 41.07
C ASN A 277 -24.18 -3.04 40.66
N PHE A 278 -23.17 -3.06 39.78
CA PHE A 278 -22.49 -4.28 39.36
C PHE A 278 -21.28 -4.57 40.26
N GLU A 279 -20.82 -5.83 40.22
CA GLU A 279 -19.64 -6.28 40.94
C GLU A 279 -18.42 -5.42 40.63
N GLU A 280 -17.63 -5.09 41.65
CA GLU A 280 -16.46 -4.22 41.48
C GLU A 280 -15.38 -4.81 40.58
N ASN A 281 -15.29 -6.15 40.55
CA ASN A 281 -14.22 -6.86 39.86
C ASN A 281 -14.26 -6.64 38.35
N ILE A 282 -15.44 -6.53 37.73
CA ILE A 282 -15.56 -6.36 36.27
C ILE A 282 -15.06 -5.00 35.77
N PHE A 283 -14.76 -4.06 36.68
CA PHE A 283 -14.16 -2.76 36.38
C PHE A 283 -12.66 -2.71 36.66
N LYS A 284 -12.05 -3.85 37.01
CA LYS A 284 -10.61 -3.99 37.24
C LYS A 284 -9.99 -4.90 36.18
N ARG A 285 -8.83 -4.53 35.66
CA ARG A 285 -8.12 -5.32 34.64
C ARG A 285 -7.67 -6.69 35.17
N GLN A 286 -7.48 -6.83 36.48
CA GLN A 286 -7.20 -8.11 37.13
C GLN A 286 -8.24 -9.20 36.80
N HIS A 287 -9.51 -8.82 36.67
CA HIS A 287 -10.59 -9.73 36.28
C HIS A 287 -10.36 -10.34 34.90
N PHE A 288 -9.84 -9.56 33.97
CA PHE A 288 -9.61 -9.98 32.58
C PHE A 288 -8.24 -10.62 32.34
N PHE A 289 -7.25 -10.36 33.21
CA PHE A 289 -5.88 -10.88 33.08
C PHE A 289 -5.38 -11.64 34.33
N PRO A 290 -6.10 -12.67 34.81
CA PRO A 290 -5.82 -13.32 36.10
C PRO A 290 -4.50 -14.13 36.11
N ALA A 291 -4.02 -14.60 34.96
CA ALA A 291 -2.79 -15.38 34.86
C ALA A 291 -1.53 -14.57 35.18
N TYR A 292 -1.56 -13.26 34.94
CA TYR A 292 -0.41 -12.37 35.17
C TYR A 292 -0.30 -11.97 36.65
N HIS A 293 -1.45 -11.80 37.33
CA HIS A 293 -1.46 -11.49 38.75
C HIS A 293 -0.81 -12.60 39.61
N ARG A 294 -1.05 -13.87 39.29
CA ARG A 294 -0.49 -14.97 40.09
C ARG A 294 1.04 -15.03 40.02
N LYS A 295 1.64 -14.55 38.93
CA LYS A 295 3.11 -14.52 38.77
C LYS A 295 3.75 -13.39 39.58
N THR A 296 3.14 -12.21 39.59
CA THR A 296 3.65 -11.08 40.38
C THR A 296 3.48 -11.31 41.88
N SER A 297 2.43 -12.00 42.33
CA SER A 297 2.24 -12.34 43.75
C SER A 297 3.19 -13.43 44.28
N LEU A 298 3.78 -14.26 43.41
CA LEU A 298 4.75 -15.30 43.80
C LEU A 298 6.20 -14.77 43.82
N LEU A 299 6.44 -13.58 43.29
CA LEU A 299 7.76 -12.95 43.20
C LEU A 299 7.98 -11.85 44.27
N ARG A 300 6.97 -11.59 45.11
CA ARG A 300 7.04 -10.72 46.28
C ARG A 300 6.97 -11.57 47.55
#